data_AF-A0A7S1WKZ6-F1
#
_entry.id   AF-A0A7S1WKZ6-F1
#
_cell.length_a   1.000
_cell.length_b   1.000
_cell.length_c   1.000
_cell.angle_alpha   90.00
_cell.angle_beta   90.00
_cell.angle_gamma   90.00
#
_symmetry.space_group_name_H-M   'P 1'
#
loop_
_entity.id
_entity.type
_entity.pdbx_description
1 polymer ?
#
loop_
_entity_poly.entity_id
_entity_poly.type
_entity_poly.pdbx_seq_one_letter_code
_entity_poly.pdbx_strand_id
1 'polypeptide(L)'
;MGINGFGRIGRLVFRAAANNKDVRIVAINEPFMEVDYMLYLLKYDSVHGRFGGRISCKKEDGKDYLVVNGLAVRIFHEKDPASIGWGEAGADYICESTGIFTQKEKAELHIKGGAKKVIISAPPKDSVPIYVVGVNHTEYKTTDTVVSNASCTTNCLAPLTKVVHEKFGLVEGLMTTVHAMTAT
;
A
#
# COMPACT_ATOMS: atom_id res chain seq x y z
N MET A 1 2.11 9.85 -3.70
CA MET A 1 1.93 8.38 -3.59
C MET A 1 0.64 7.96 -4.26
N GLY A 2 0.64 6.82 -4.93
CA GLY A 2 -0.54 6.14 -5.46
C GLY A 2 -0.84 4.85 -4.67
N ILE A 3 -2.09 4.38 -4.73
CA ILE A 3 -2.52 3.12 -4.10
C ILE A 3 -3.19 2.25 -5.16
N ASN A 4 -2.68 1.03 -5.37
CA ASN A 4 -3.35 0.02 -6.18
C ASN A 4 -4.05 -0.99 -5.24
N GLY A 5 -5.37 -1.16 -5.45
CA GLY A 5 -6.24 -1.94 -4.57
C GLY A 5 -6.72 -1.12 -3.36
N PHE A 6 -8.01 -0.80 -3.31
CA PHE A 6 -8.61 0.01 -2.24
C PHE A 6 -9.34 -0.85 -1.19
N GLY A 7 -8.72 -1.98 -0.88
CA GLY A 7 -9.16 -2.93 0.14
C GLY A 7 -8.82 -2.50 1.57
N ARG A 8 -8.73 -3.46 2.50
CA ARG A 8 -8.42 -3.20 3.91
C ARG A 8 -7.12 -2.42 4.09
N ILE A 9 -6.02 -2.89 3.48
CA ILE A 9 -4.71 -2.24 3.59
C ILE A 9 -4.70 -0.89 2.87
N GLY A 10 -5.13 -0.83 1.61
CA GLY A 10 -5.16 0.41 0.83
C GLY A 10 -5.92 1.55 1.54
N ARG A 11 -7.10 1.27 2.12
CA ARG A 11 -7.85 2.29 2.88
C ARG A 11 -7.15 2.71 4.17
N LEU A 12 -6.50 1.79 4.89
CA LEU A 12 -5.78 2.14 6.11
C LEU A 12 -4.49 2.90 5.83
N VAL A 13 -3.77 2.57 4.74
CA VAL A 13 -2.66 3.36 4.21
C VAL A 13 -3.13 4.78 3.86
N PHE A 14 -4.28 4.91 3.19
CA PHE A 14 -4.88 6.21 2.90
C PHE A 14 -5.17 7.00 4.18
N ARG A 15 -5.82 6.38 5.17
CA ARG A 15 -6.15 7.02 6.45
C ARG A 15 -4.91 7.46 7.22
N ALA A 16 -3.85 6.66 7.22
CA ALA A 16 -2.58 7.03 7.85
C ALA A 16 -1.92 8.20 7.10
N ALA A 17 -1.88 8.15 5.77
CA ALA A 17 -1.32 9.21 4.93
C ALA A 17 -2.09 10.53 5.07
N ALA A 18 -3.42 10.51 5.21
CA ALA A 18 -4.24 11.70 5.40
C ALA A 18 -3.91 12.49 6.69
N ASN A 19 -3.29 11.83 7.68
CA ASN A 19 -2.83 12.45 8.92
C ASN A 19 -1.31 12.68 8.95
N ASN A 20 -0.62 12.46 7.84
CA ASN A 20 0.82 12.62 7.74
C ASN A 20 1.14 13.76 6.75
N LYS A 21 1.70 14.86 7.26
CA LYS A 21 2.05 16.04 6.45
C LYS A 21 3.13 15.78 5.39
N ASP A 22 3.93 14.72 5.57
CA ASP A 22 5.05 14.40 4.67
C ASP A 22 4.61 13.48 3.52
N VAL A 23 3.36 13.00 3.54
CA VAL A 23 2.84 12.06 2.53
C VAL A 23 1.55 12.61 1.92
N ARG A 24 1.51 12.63 0.58
CA ARG A 24 0.30 12.98 -0.16
C ARG A 24 -0.14 11.83 -1.05
N ILE A 25 -1.37 11.37 -0.88
CA ILE A 25 -2.03 10.49 -1.84
C ILE A 25 -2.58 11.35 -2.97
N VAL A 26 -2.22 11.01 -4.21
CA VAL A 26 -2.66 11.76 -5.40
C VAL A 26 -3.48 10.90 -6.35
N ALA A 27 -3.39 9.57 -6.23
CA ALA A 27 -4.15 8.64 -7.06
C ALA A 27 -4.48 7.33 -6.33
N ILE A 28 -5.62 6.73 -6.71
CA ILE A 28 -6.03 5.39 -6.28
C ILE A 28 -6.53 4.63 -7.52
N ASN A 29 -6.21 3.34 -7.63
CA ASN A 29 -6.79 2.44 -8.63
C ASN A 29 -7.59 1.33 -7.95
N GLU A 30 -8.84 1.15 -8.38
CA GLU A 30 -9.72 0.05 -7.94
C GLU A 30 -10.73 -0.31 -9.04
N PRO A 31 -10.46 -1.32 -9.88
CA PRO A 31 -11.30 -1.66 -11.04
C PRO A 31 -12.64 -2.30 -10.68
N PHE A 32 -12.87 -2.66 -9.41
CA PHE A 32 -14.07 -3.38 -8.98
C PHE A 32 -14.99 -2.54 -8.10
N MET A 33 -14.77 -1.22 -8.03
CA MET A 33 -15.48 -0.34 -7.12
C MET A 33 -15.74 1.04 -7.72
N GLU A 34 -17.00 1.45 -7.75
CA GLU A 34 -17.38 2.81 -8.12
C GLU A 34 -16.95 3.83 -7.04
N VAL A 35 -16.68 5.07 -7.45
CA VAL A 35 -16.16 6.13 -6.57
C VAL A 35 -17.05 6.41 -5.35
N ASP A 36 -18.37 6.35 -5.51
CA ASP A 36 -19.32 6.55 -4.40
C ASP A 36 -19.21 5.43 -3.35
N TYR A 37 -18.96 4.20 -3.79
CA TYR A 37 -18.77 3.07 -2.89
C TYR A 37 -17.39 3.13 -2.23
N MET A 38 -16.35 3.57 -2.93
CA MET A 38 -15.05 3.87 -2.34
C MET A 38 -15.15 4.94 -1.24
N LEU A 39 -15.93 6.00 -1.49
CA LEU A 39 -16.20 7.04 -0.49
C LEU A 39 -16.91 6.47 0.74
N TYR A 40 -17.93 5.65 0.54
CA TYR A 40 -18.63 4.99 1.64
C TYR A 40 -17.69 4.11 2.49
N LEU A 41 -16.88 3.27 1.85
CA LEU A 41 -15.93 2.39 2.54
C LEU A 41 -14.77 3.14 3.19
N LEU A 42 -14.39 4.31 2.69
CA LEU A 42 -13.45 5.19 3.37
C LEU A 42 -14.11 5.85 4.58
N LYS A 43 -15.36 6.31 4.45
CA LYS A 43 -16.12 6.98 5.52
C LYS A 43 -16.34 6.10 6.73
N TYR A 44 -16.69 4.84 6.51
CA TYR A 44 -17.08 3.90 7.55
C TYR A 44 -16.17 2.68 7.54
N ASP A 45 -15.48 2.45 8.66
CA ASP A 45 -14.73 1.22 8.89
C ASP A 45 -15.24 0.56 10.17
N SER A 46 -15.61 -0.72 10.09
CA SER A 46 -16.19 -1.45 11.23
C SER A 46 -15.19 -1.67 12.37
N VAL A 47 -13.89 -1.68 12.08
CA VAL A 47 -12.83 -1.91 13.07
C VAL A 47 -12.24 -0.60 13.56
N HIS A 48 -12.01 0.35 12.63
CA HIS A 48 -11.28 1.59 12.90
C HIS A 48 -12.19 2.83 12.97
N GLY A 49 -13.51 2.63 13.02
CA GLY A 49 -14.49 3.69 13.14
C GLY A 49 -14.60 4.61 11.91
N ARG A 50 -15.24 5.75 12.12
CA ARG A 50 -15.48 6.74 11.06
C ARG A 50 -14.22 7.50 10.70
N PHE A 51 -14.08 7.86 9.43
CA PHE A 51 -13.02 8.74 8.99
C PHE A 51 -13.21 10.14 9.58
N GLY A 52 -12.15 10.71 10.17
CA GLY A 52 -12.19 11.99 10.89
C GLY A 52 -12.16 13.25 10.01
N GLY A 53 -12.06 13.10 8.68
CA GLY A 53 -11.97 14.22 7.74
C GLY A 53 -13.22 14.43 6.89
N ARG A 54 -13.25 15.55 6.17
CA ARG A 54 -14.29 15.82 5.16
C ARG A 54 -13.98 15.03 3.91
N ILE A 55 -14.95 14.26 3.42
CA ILE A 55 -14.81 13.45 2.22
C ILE A 55 -16.02 13.64 1.32
N SER A 56 -15.76 13.84 0.04
CA SER A 56 -16.74 13.91 -1.04
C SER A 56 -16.14 13.27 -2.30
N CYS A 57 -16.95 13.07 -3.33
CA CYS A 57 -16.49 12.72 -4.67
C CYS A 57 -16.81 13.88 -5.63
N LYS A 58 -16.08 13.97 -6.72
CA LYS A 58 -16.41 14.87 -7.84
C LYS A 58 -15.99 14.23 -9.16
N LYS A 59 -16.58 14.70 -10.25
CA LYS A 59 -16.16 14.39 -11.61
C LYS A 59 -15.70 15.67 -12.29
N GLU A 60 -14.54 15.62 -12.95
CA GLU A 60 -13.92 16.77 -13.63
C GLU A 60 -13.27 16.26 -14.92
N ASP A 61 -13.62 16.85 -16.06
CA ASP A 61 -13.16 16.43 -17.40
C ASP A 61 -13.32 14.93 -17.67
N GLY A 62 -14.44 14.35 -17.22
CA GLY A 62 -14.73 12.93 -17.36
C GLY A 62 -13.95 12.00 -16.41
N LYS A 63 -13.09 12.54 -15.54
CA LYS A 63 -12.29 11.78 -14.58
C LYS A 63 -12.93 11.83 -13.18
N ASP A 64 -12.89 10.71 -12.48
CA ASP A 64 -13.44 10.60 -11.13
C ASP A 64 -12.39 10.95 -10.06
N TYR A 65 -12.83 11.63 -9.00
CA TYR A 65 -11.98 12.07 -7.91
C TYR A 65 -12.64 11.82 -6.56
N LEU A 66 -11.86 11.36 -5.60
CA LEU A 66 -12.17 11.53 -4.17
C LEU A 66 -11.58 12.86 -3.71
N VAL A 67 -12.37 13.67 -3.00
CA VAL A 67 -11.94 14.93 -2.41
C VAL A 67 -11.88 14.73 -0.91
N VAL A 68 -10.67 14.81 -0.34
CA VAL A 68 -10.42 14.58 1.08
C VAL A 68 -9.78 15.81 1.70
N ASN A 69 -10.45 16.42 2.66
CA ASN A 69 -10.03 17.69 3.29
C ASN A 69 -9.70 18.79 2.26
N GLY A 70 -10.47 18.83 1.16
CA GLY A 70 -10.27 19.78 0.05
C GLY A 70 -9.22 19.35 -0.99
N LEU A 71 -8.49 18.26 -0.76
CA LEU A 71 -7.50 17.73 -1.71
C LEU A 71 -8.14 16.71 -2.64
N ALA A 72 -8.04 16.94 -3.95
CA ALA A 72 -8.49 15.98 -4.96
C ALA A 72 -7.48 14.84 -5.14
N VAL A 73 -7.99 13.62 -5.16
CA VAL A 73 -7.28 12.35 -5.39
C VAL A 73 -7.92 11.68 -6.59
N ARG A 74 -7.15 11.48 -7.66
CA ARG A 74 -7.65 10.88 -8.90
C ARG A 74 -7.98 9.40 -8.71
N ILE A 75 -9.10 8.97 -9.26
CA ILE A 75 -9.52 7.57 -9.25
C ILE A 75 -9.34 6.96 -10.64
N PHE A 76 -8.80 5.75 -10.66
CA PHE A 76 -8.65 4.90 -11.84
C PHE A 76 -9.38 3.58 -11.61
N HIS A 77 -9.81 2.95 -12.71
CA HIS A 77 -10.52 1.67 -12.71
C HIS A 77 -9.87 0.68 -13.67
N GLU A 78 -8.53 0.66 -13.71
CA GLU A 78 -7.77 -0.19 -14.63
C GLU A 78 -7.45 -1.55 -14.00
N LYS A 79 -7.63 -2.62 -14.78
CA LYS A 79 -7.22 -3.98 -14.37
C LYS A 79 -5.76 -4.26 -14.67
N ASP A 80 -5.22 -3.64 -15.72
CA ASP A 80 -3.79 -3.75 -16.07
C ASP A 80 -3.02 -2.64 -15.35
N PRO A 81 -2.09 -2.98 -14.43
CA PRO A 81 -1.22 -2.02 -13.77
C PRO A 81 -0.43 -1.08 -14.70
N ALA A 82 -0.15 -1.49 -15.93
CA ALA A 82 0.59 -0.69 -16.91
C ALA A 82 -0.26 0.41 -17.56
N SER A 83 -1.59 0.26 -17.57
CA SER A 83 -2.53 1.24 -18.13
C SER A 83 -2.86 2.37 -17.15
N ILE A 84 -2.49 2.22 -15.87
CA ILE A 84 -2.77 3.23 -14.86
C ILE A 84 -1.86 4.45 -15.09
N GLY A 85 -2.46 5.62 -15.33
CA GLY A 85 -1.75 6.89 -15.56
C GLY A 85 -1.12 7.50 -14.31
N TRP A 86 -0.22 6.76 -13.63
CA TRP A 86 0.47 7.22 -12.42
C TRP A 86 1.30 8.47 -12.65
N GLY A 87 2.05 8.52 -13.76
CA GLY A 87 2.86 9.68 -14.13
C GLY A 87 2.01 10.94 -14.33
N GLU A 88 0.87 10.82 -15.03
CA GLU A 88 -0.08 11.92 -15.23
C GLU A 88 -0.66 12.42 -13.89
N ALA A 89 -0.87 11.51 -12.93
CA ALA A 89 -1.37 11.86 -11.60
C ALA A 89 -0.28 12.33 -10.62
N GLY A 90 1.01 12.30 -11.00
CA GLY A 90 2.14 12.64 -10.13
C GLY A 90 2.40 11.60 -9.02
N ALA A 91 2.03 10.34 -9.24
CA ALA A 91 2.21 9.25 -8.28
C ALA A 91 3.56 8.54 -8.44
N ASP A 92 4.60 9.06 -7.80
CA ASP A 92 5.96 8.49 -7.90
C ASP A 92 6.14 7.13 -7.19
N TYR A 93 5.48 6.95 -6.05
CA TYR A 93 5.58 5.75 -5.22
C TYR A 93 4.22 5.08 -5.15
N ILE A 94 4.15 3.77 -5.41
CA ILE A 94 2.90 3.01 -5.43
C ILE A 94 2.87 2.01 -4.28
N CYS A 95 1.79 2.07 -3.49
CA CYS A 95 1.42 1.00 -2.58
C CYS A 95 0.65 -0.06 -3.38
N GLU A 96 1.28 -1.20 -3.66
CA GLU A 96 0.66 -2.35 -4.29
C GLU A 96 0.00 -3.21 -3.20
N SER A 97 -1.31 -3.06 -3.06
CA SER A 97 -2.11 -3.67 -2.00
C SER A 97 -3.31 -4.48 -2.50
N THR A 98 -3.27 -4.92 -3.75
CA THR A 98 -4.25 -5.84 -4.33
C THR A 98 -4.06 -7.28 -3.85
N GLY A 99 -2.82 -7.65 -3.49
CA GLY A 99 -2.43 -9.04 -3.20
C GLY A 99 -2.19 -9.91 -4.44
N ILE A 100 -2.35 -9.35 -5.65
CA ILE A 100 -2.23 -10.09 -6.92
C ILE A 100 -0.82 -9.92 -7.52
N PHE A 101 -0.32 -8.68 -7.54
CA PHE A 101 0.93 -8.33 -8.22
C PHE A 101 2.13 -8.39 -7.28
N THR A 102 2.37 -9.57 -6.68
CA THR A 102 3.43 -9.79 -5.67
C THR A 102 4.74 -10.36 -6.23
N GLN A 103 4.93 -10.29 -7.55
CA GLN A 103 6.18 -10.66 -8.24
C GLN A 103 6.77 -9.41 -8.87
N LYS A 104 8.11 -9.34 -8.98
CA LYS A 104 8.82 -8.18 -9.52
C LYS A 104 8.28 -7.77 -10.87
N GLU A 105 8.25 -8.68 -11.84
CA GLU A 105 7.82 -8.40 -13.22
C GLU A 105 6.39 -7.83 -13.29
N LYS A 106 5.51 -8.32 -12.41
CA LYS A 106 4.11 -7.89 -12.33
C LYS A 106 3.97 -6.53 -11.65
N ALA A 107 4.70 -6.31 -10.56
CA ALA A 107 4.71 -5.03 -9.86
C ALA A 107 5.37 -3.92 -10.72
N GLU A 108 6.40 -4.25 -11.48
CA GLU A 108 7.09 -3.32 -12.40
C GLU A 108 6.19 -2.81 -13.54
N LEU A 109 5.04 -3.43 -13.79
CA LEU A 109 4.05 -2.87 -14.70
C LEU A 109 3.60 -1.47 -14.27
N HIS A 110 3.56 -1.16 -12.97
CA HIS A 110 3.27 0.21 -12.51
C HIS A 110 4.31 1.25 -12.97
N ILE A 111 5.56 0.83 -13.19
CA ILE A 111 6.62 1.72 -13.68
C ILE A 111 6.32 2.13 -15.13
N LYS A 112 5.72 1.24 -15.92
CA LYS A 112 5.24 1.56 -17.28
C LYS A 112 4.13 2.62 -17.25
N GLY A 113 3.32 2.64 -16.19
CA GLY A 113 2.32 3.68 -15.91
C GLY A 113 2.91 5.03 -15.46
N GLY A 114 4.24 5.13 -15.32
CA GLY A 114 4.95 6.35 -14.94
C GLY A 114 5.30 6.47 -13.46
N ALA A 115 5.09 5.41 -12.65
CA ALA A 115 5.61 5.37 -11.30
C ALA A 115 7.14 5.19 -11.28
N LYS A 116 7.79 5.62 -10.20
CA LYS A 116 9.25 5.44 -10.00
C LYS A 116 9.57 4.21 -9.16
N LYS A 117 8.73 3.91 -8.16
CA LYS A 117 8.96 2.84 -7.17
C LYS A 117 7.65 2.16 -6.77
N VAL A 118 7.74 0.88 -6.45
CA VAL A 118 6.59 0.07 -6.00
C VAL A 118 6.91 -0.60 -4.67
N ILE A 119 5.97 -0.51 -3.73
CA ILE A 119 6.04 -1.13 -2.42
C ILE A 119 4.89 -2.14 -2.33
N ILE A 120 5.22 -3.42 -2.34
CA ILE A 120 4.28 -4.53 -2.19
C ILE A 120 3.90 -4.64 -0.71
N SER A 121 2.61 -4.66 -0.40
CA SER A 121 2.09 -4.76 0.96
C SER A 121 1.95 -6.21 1.48
N ALA A 122 2.71 -7.14 0.89
CA ALA A 122 2.67 -8.57 1.17
C ALA A 122 4.03 -9.22 0.85
N PRO A 123 4.30 -10.44 1.38
CA PRO A 123 5.47 -11.21 0.96
C PRO A 123 5.47 -11.47 -0.55
N PRO A 124 6.61 -11.27 -1.23
CA PRO A 124 6.71 -11.54 -2.65
C PRO A 124 6.75 -13.05 -2.93
N LYS A 125 6.43 -13.42 -4.17
CA LYS A 125 6.53 -14.83 -4.64
C LYS A 125 7.90 -15.15 -5.25
N ASP A 126 8.79 -14.18 -5.31
CA ASP A 126 10.12 -14.24 -5.92
C ASP A 126 11.14 -13.49 -5.03
N SER A 127 12.30 -13.16 -5.58
CA SER A 127 13.44 -12.57 -4.87
C SER A 127 13.36 -11.05 -4.67
N VAL A 128 12.15 -10.45 -4.74
CA VAL A 128 11.98 -9.02 -4.40
C VAL A 128 12.52 -8.76 -2.99
N PRO A 129 13.37 -7.73 -2.79
CA PRO A 129 13.94 -7.43 -1.50
C PRO A 129 12.86 -7.04 -0.49
N ILE A 130 12.96 -7.60 0.72
CA ILE A 130 12.03 -7.37 1.82
C ILE A 130 12.69 -6.43 2.83
N TYR A 131 11.96 -5.37 3.19
CA TYR A 131 12.39 -4.42 4.21
C TYR A 131 11.37 -4.36 5.35
N VAL A 132 11.87 -4.48 6.58
CA VAL A 132 11.12 -4.24 7.81
C VAL A 132 11.70 -3.01 8.49
N VAL A 133 10.85 -2.01 8.70
CA VAL A 133 11.23 -0.74 9.34
C VAL A 133 11.70 -1.01 10.77
N GLY A 134 12.83 -0.41 11.15
CA GLY A 134 13.52 -0.66 12.41
C GLY A 134 14.41 -1.92 12.46
N VAL A 135 14.36 -2.80 11.44
CA VAL A 135 15.16 -4.03 11.39
C VAL A 135 16.28 -3.94 10.35
N ASN A 136 15.92 -3.79 9.07
CA ASN A 136 16.87 -3.75 7.94
C ASN A 136 16.55 -2.67 6.89
N HIS A 137 15.55 -1.82 7.12
CA HIS A 137 15.18 -0.73 6.18
C HIS A 137 16.33 0.22 5.77
N THR A 138 17.39 0.34 6.58
CA THR A 138 18.59 1.13 6.26
C THR A 138 19.48 0.47 5.21
N GLU A 139 19.27 -0.80 4.89
CA GLU A 139 19.94 -1.53 3.82
C GLU A 139 19.24 -1.36 2.47
N TYR A 140 18.21 -0.50 2.41
CA TYR A 140 17.51 -0.17 1.17
C TYR A 140 18.47 0.37 0.11
N LYS A 141 18.41 -0.22 -1.09
CA LYS A 141 19.18 0.26 -2.24
C LYS A 141 18.29 1.11 -3.13
N THR A 142 18.75 2.31 -3.46
CA THR A 142 18.03 3.23 -4.36
C THR A 142 17.84 2.65 -5.77
N THR A 143 18.61 1.63 -6.14
CA THR A 143 18.43 0.86 -7.38
C THR A 143 17.19 -0.04 -7.36
N ASP A 144 16.68 -0.41 -6.19
CA ASP A 144 15.53 -1.31 -6.06
C ASP A 144 14.26 -0.58 -6.48
N THR A 145 13.72 -1.00 -7.62
CA THR A 145 12.50 -0.46 -8.24
C THR A 145 11.23 -0.98 -7.57
N VAL A 146 11.29 -2.23 -7.10
CA VAL A 146 10.21 -2.91 -6.38
C VAL A 146 10.77 -3.47 -5.09
N VAL A 147 10.06 -3.22 -3.99
CA VAL A 147 10.37 -3.75 -2.67
C VAL A 147 9.11 -4.31 -2.03
N SER A 148 9.26 -5.18 -1.03
CA SER A 148 8.16 -5.66 -0.20
C SER A 148 8.30 -5.15 1.23
N ASN A 149 7.18 -4.73 1.82
CA ASN A 149 7.09 -4.41 3.25
C ASN A 149 6.72 -5.65 4.10
N ALA A 150 7.06 -6.84 3.61
CA ALA A 150 6.80 -8.14 4.24
C ALA A 150 5.30 -8.41 4.54
N SER A 151 5.04 -9.31 5.50
CA SER A 151 3.71 -9.52 6.08
C SER A 151 3.56 -8.78 7.42
N CYS A 152 2.32 -8.63 7.90
CA CYS A 152 2.04 -8.15 9.26
C CYS A 152 2.74 -8.99 10.32
N THR A 153 2.72 -10.32 10.20
CA THR A 153 3.37 -11.24 11.14
C THR A 153 4.89 -11.07 11.12
N THR A 154 5.50 -10.87 9.95
CA THR A 154 6.95 -10.59 9.83
C THR A 154 7.30 -9.28 10.51
N ASN A 155 6.51 -8.23 10.33
CA ASN A 155 6.72 -6.94 10.99
C ASN A 155 6.59 -7.04 12.52
N CYS A 156 5.75 -7.95 13.03
CA CYS A 156 5.62 -8.23 14.46
C CYS A 156 6.83 -9.02 15.00
N LEU A 157 7.23 -10.09 14.33
CA LEU A 157 8.26 -11.01 14.82
C LEU A 157 9.68 -10.46 14.66
N ALA A 158 9.99 -9.81 13.54
CA ALA A 158 11.37 -9.46 13.19
C ALA A 158 12.09 -8.56 14.22
N PRO A 159 11.45 -7.52 14.81
CA PRO A 159 12.08 -6.73 15.86
C PRO A 159 12.41 -7.55 17.12
N LEU A 160 11.52 -8.45 17.53
CA LEU A 160 11.74 -9.34 18.68
C LEU A 160 12.94 -10.26 18.40
N THR A 161 12.94 -10.91 17.23
CA THR A 161 14.03 -11.79 16.81
C THR A 161 15.36 -11.04 16.75
N LYS A 162 15.39 -9.81 16.21
CA LYS A 162 16.62 -8.99 16.13
C LYS A 162 17.21 -8.75 17.52
N VAL A 163 16.42 -8.24 18.46
CA VAL A 163 16.91 -7.90 19.81
C VAL A 163 17.41 -9.14 20.54
N VAL A 164 16.67 -10.26 20.48
CA VAL A 164 17.06 -11.50 21.16
C VAL A 164 18.32 -12.08 20.52
N HIS A 165 18.40 -12.12 19.20
CA HIS A 165 19.57 -12.65 18.50
C HIS A 165 20.82 -11.83 18.76
N GLU A 166 20.74 -10.50 18.69
CA GLU A 166 21.89 -9.61 18.92
C GLU A 166 22.41 -9.66 20.36
N LYS A 167 21.54 -9.96 21.34
CA LYS A 167 21.93 -10.01 22.76
C LYS A 167 22.35 -11.40 23.23
N PHE A 168 21.72 -12.45 22.73
CA PHE A 168 21.84 -13.79 23.29
C PHE A 168 22.26 -14.84 22.27
N GLY A 169 22.13 -14.57 20.98
CA GLY A 169 22.30 -15.55 19.91
C GLY A 169 21.12 -16.54 19.87
N LEU A 170 20.50 -16.68 18.70
CA LEU A 170 19.49 -17.71 18.45
C LEU A 170 20.15 -18.85 17.67
N VAL A 171 20.00 -20.08 18.15
CA VAL A 171 20.44 -21.30 17.44
C VAL A 171 19.34 -21.78 16.49
N GLU A 172 18.11 -21.87 16.99
CA GLU A 172 16.92 -22.27 16.24
C GLU A 172 15.66 -21.65 16.86
N GLY A 173 14.52 -21.69 16.15
CA GLY A 173 13.27 -21.14 16.65
C GLY A 173 12.04 -21.63 15.89
N LEU A 174 10.95 -21.86 16.62
CA LEU A 174 9.63 -22.15 16.09
C LEU A 174 8.68 -21.02 16.52
N MET A 175 7.76 -20.65 15.64
CA MET A 175 6.78 -19.60 15.92
C MET A 175 5.38 -20.07 15.56
N THR A 176 4.41 -19.69 16.38
CA THR A 176 2.98 -19.82 16.10
C THR A 176 2.33 -18.46 16.29
N THR A 177 1.48 -18.06 15.33
CA THR A 177 0.66 -16.86 15.45
C THR A 177 -0.82 -17.26 15.45
N VAL A 178 -1.58 -16.77 16.44
CA VAL A 178 -3.04 -16.82 16.41
C VAL A 178 -3.51 -15.55 15.71
N HIS A 179 -4.03 -15.69 14.49
CA HIS A 179 -4.27 -14.56 13.59
C HIS A 179 -5.76 -14.26 13.44
N ALA A 180 -6.11 -12.97 13.32
CA ALA A 180 -7.47 -12.55 12.98
C ALA A 180 -7.86 -12.99 11.55
N MET A 181 -9.16 -13.16 11.29
CA MET A 181 -9.64 -13.50 9.95
C MET A 181 -9.30 -12.39 8.93
N THR A 182 -8.93 -12.78 7.71
CA THR A 182 -8.59 -11.89 6.60
C THR A 182 -9.41 -12.21 5.35
N ALA A 183 -9.50 -11.26 4.42
CA ALA A 183 -10.27 -11.38 3.18
C ALA A 183 -9.50 -12.08 2.03
N THR A 184 -8.77 -13.15 2.36
CA THR A 184 -7.87 -13.89 1.42
C THR A 184 -8.57 -14.37 0.16
#